data_AF-A0A2A4FU61-F1
#
_entry.id   AF-A0A2A4FU61-F1
#
_cell.length_a   1.000
_cell.length_b   1.000
_cell.length_c   1.000
_cell.angle_alpha   90.00
_cell.angle_beta   90.00
_cell.angle_gamma   90.00
#
_symmetry.space_group_name_H-M   'P 1'
#
loop_
_entity.id
_entity.type
_entity.pdbx_description
1 polymer ?
#
loop_
_entity_poly.entity_id
_entity_poly.type
_entity_poly.pdbx_seq_one_letter_code
_entity_poly.pdbx_strand_id
1 'polypeptide(L)'
;MFTAPIPRALLCSGVAFGEPPANSMIEINDTRLTHYRLRIKRARKAADAAHSDTARQLHLAIAEMYEREIQTLLARALPPR
;
A
#
# COMPACT_ATOMS: atom_id res chain seq x y z
N MET A 1 -44.51 33.36 -13.02
CA MET A 1 -43.18 33.08 -13.63
C MET A 1 -42.89 31.63 -13.36
N PHE A 2 -42.81 30.84 -14.44
CA PHE A 2 -42.92 29.39 -14.44
C PHE A 2 -41.63 28.69 -13.96
N THR A 3 -41.77 27.84 -12.95
CA THR A 3 -40.88 26.70 -12.72
C THR A 3 -41.07 25.68 -13.85
N ALA A 4 -40.00 25.38 -14.59
CA ALA A 4 -39.93 24.19 -15.43
C ALA A 4 -38.52 23.59 -15.40
N PRO A 5 -38.41 22.25 -15.45
CA PRO A 5 -37.23 21.48 -15.08
C PRO A 5 -36.31 21.22 -16.27
N ILE A 6 -35.04 20.91 -16.02
CA ILE A 6 -34.12 20.33 -17.01
C ILE A 6 -34.15 18.81 -16.83
N PRO A 7 -34.59 18.01 -17.82
CA PRO A 7 -34.51 16.57 -17.76
C PRO A 7 -33.46 15.98 -18.74
N ARG A 8 -33.05 14.76 -18.40
CA ARG A 8 -32.40 13.71 -19.22
C ARG A 8 -30.87 13.73 -19.37
N ALA A 9 -30.34 12.55 -19.00
CA ALA A 9 -29.27 11.79 -19.65
C ALA A 9 -27.83 11.95 -19.10
N LEU A 10 -27.53 11.10 -18.12
CA LEU A 10 -26.31 10.29 -17.97
C LEU A 10 -26.61 9.31 -16.81
N LEU A 11 -27.52 8.34 -16.97
CA LEU A 11 -27.29 7.06 -17.66
C LEU A 11 -25.88 6.49 -17.38
N CYS A 12 -25.86 5.52 -16.47
CA CYS A 12 -24.95 4.39 -16.43
C CYS A 12 -23.44 4.70 -16.51
N SER A 13 -22.82 4.79 -15.34
CA SER A 13 -21.57 4.07 -15.08
C SER A 13 -21.73 3.51 -13.66
N GLY A 14 -22.27 2.31 -13.47
CA GLY A 14 -21.71 1.12 -14.09
C GLY A 14 -20.31 0.83 -13.54
N VAL A 15 -20.01 1.19 -12.29
CA VAL A 15 -18.96 0.48 -11.56
C VAL A 15 -19.67 -0.66 -10.85
N ALA A 16 -19.93 -1.71 -11.63
CA ALA A 16 -19.99 -3.04 -11.06
C ALA A 16 -18.68 -3.19 -10.28
N PHE A 17 -18.76 -3.09 -8.95
CA PHE A 17 -17.74 -3.57 -8.05
C PHE A 17 -17.78 -5.08 -8.24
N GLY A 18 -17.19 -5.54 -9.35
CA GLY A 18 -17.03 -6.94 -9.64
C GLY A 18 -16.32 -7.50 -8.43
N GLU A 19 -16.99 -8.40 -7.73
CA GLU A 19 -16.34 -9.20 -6.70
C GLU A 19 -15.06 -9.76 -7.32
N PRO A 20 -13.87 -9.39 -6.81
CA PRO A 20 -12.66 -10.00 -7.33
C PRO A 20 -12.75 -11.50 -7.01
N PRO A 21 -12.71 -12.36 -8.04
CA PRO A 21 -12.86 -13.79 -7.85
C PRO A 21 -11.67 -14.29 -7.05
N ALA A 22 -11.95 -14.99 -5.95
CA ALA A 22 -11.17 -16.01 -5.21
C ALA A 22 -9.65 -16.19 -5.48
N ASN A 23 -8.91 -15.11 -5.74
CA ASN A 23 -7.47 -15.05 -6.01
C ASN A 23 -6.83 -13.85 -5.27
N SER A 24 -7.61 -13.23 -4.37
CA SER A 24 -7.35 -11.96 -3.69
C SER A 24 -6.26 -12.02 -2.61
N MET A 25 -5.77 -13.20 -2.23
CA MET A 25 -4.72 -13.31 -1.22
C MET A 25 -3.33 -12.90 -1.75
N ILE A 26 -3.08 -13.04 -3.06
CA ILE A 26 -1.78 -12.69 -3.67
C ILE A 26 -1.68 -11.18 -3.92
N GLU A 27 -2.74 -10.55 -4.45
CA GLU A 27 -2.73 -9.10 -4.74
C GLU A 27 -2.67 -8.21 -3.49
N ILE A 28 -3.29 -8.64 -2.38
CA ILE A 28 -3.19 -7.92 -1.09
C ILE A 28 -1.75 -7.93 -0.57
N ASN A 29 -1.04 -9.06 -0.73
CA ASN A 29 0.36 -9.16 -0.33
C ASN A 29 1.24 -8.22 -1.18
N ASP A 30 1.03 -8.13 -2.48
CA ASP A 30 1.80 -7.25 -3.37
C ASP A 30 1.62 -5.76 -3.03
N THR A 31 0.41 -5.35 -2.66
CA THR A 31 0.13 -3.96 -2.24
C THR A 31 0.84 -3.62 -0.93
N ARG A 32 0.78 -4.51 0.07
CA ARG A 32 1.46 -4.31 1.37
C ARG A 32 2.98 -4.36 1.23
N LEU A 33 3.49 -5.27 0.42
CA LEU A 33 4.91 -5.43 0.14
C LEU A 33 5.47 -4.19 -0.57
N THR A 34 4.73 -3.65 -1.54
CA THR A 34 5.08 -2.40 -2.23
C THR A 34 5.08 -1.21 -1.25
N HIS A 35 4.09 -1.12 -0.37
CA HIS A 35 4.02 -0.09 0.66
C HIS A 35 5.25 -0.14 1.60
N TYR A 36 5.57 -1.32 2.13
CA TYR A 36 6.71 -1.50 3.03
C TYR A 36 8.06 -1.20 2.35
N ARG A 37 8.26 -1.64 1.10
CA ARG A 37 9.46 -1.30 0.31
C ARG A 37 9.63 0.21 0.15
N LEU A 38 8.55 0.94 -0.11
CA LEU A 38 8.58 2.40 -0.23
C LEU A 38 8.96 3.06 1.11
N ARG A 39 8.41 2.55 2.23
CA ARG A 39 8.72 3.04 3.59
C ARG A 39 10.18 2.82 3.95
N ILE A 40 10.73 1.63 3.66
CA ILE A 40 12.16 1.32 3.86
C ILE A 40 13.04 2.30 3.08
N LYS A 41 12.75 2.52 1.80
CA LYS A 41 13.52 3.45 0.96
C LYS A 41 13.50 4.87 1.53
N ARG A 42 12.35 5.35 2.00
CA ARG A 42 12.22 6.67 2.62
C ARG A 42 12.95 6.76 3.96
N ALA A 43 12.86 5.72 4.79
CA ALA A 43 13.53 5.66 6.08
C ALA A 43 15.06 5.66 5.92
N ARG A 44 15.60 4.86 4.99
CA ARG A 44 17.04 4.87 4.67
C ARG A 44 17.50 6.24 4.15
N LYS A 45 16.74 6.86 3.22
CA LYS A 45 17.04 8.23 2.75
C LYS A 45 17.00 9.28 3.88
N ALA A 46 16.06 9.15 4.82
CA ALA A 46 15.98 10.02 5.99
C ALA A 46 17.15 9.80 6.96
N ALA A 47 17.60 8.56 7.11
CA ALA A 47 18.82 8.24 7.87
C ALA A 47 20.06 8.87 7.23
N ASP A 48 20.20 8.79 5.92
CA ASP A 48 21.33 9.39 5.19
C ASP A 48 21.33 10.92 5.26
N ALA A 49 20.14 11.54 5.32
CA ALA A 49 19.98 12.98 5.46
C ALA A 49 20.00 13.47 6.93
N ALA A 50 20.05 12.57 7.92
CA ALA A 50 19.97 12.95 9.32
C ALA A 50 21.30 13.57 9.79
N HIS A 51 21.20 14.73 10.43
CA HIS A 51 22.35 15.44 11.02
C HIS A 51 22.70 14.96 12.44
N SER A 52 21.89 14.08 13.03
CA SER A 52 22.09 13.51 14.37
C SER A 52 22.18 12.00 14.29
N ASP A 53 23.14 11.41 15.01
CA ASP A 53 23.31 9.96 15.11
C ASP A 53 22.07 9.27 15.68
N THR A 54 21.40 9.89 16.66
CA THR A 54 20.16 9.35 17.24
C THR A 54 19.03 9.31 16.23
N ALA A 55 18.86 10.39 15.45
CA ALA A 55 17.85 10.44 14.39
C ALA A 55 18.16 9.43 13.28
N ARG A 56 19.45 9.27 12.92
CA ARG A 56 19.90 8.26 11.96
C ARG A 56 19.57 6.85 12.45
N GLN A 57 19.90 6.52 13.69
CA GLN A 57 19.62 5.21 14.29
C GLN A 57 18.12 4.92 14.34
N LEU A 58 17.29 5.91 14.68
CA LEU A 58 15.83 5.76 14.69
C LEU A 58 15.29 5.44 13.30
N HIS A 59 15.75 6.15 12.26
CA HIS A 59 15.34 5.87 10.89
C HIS A 59 15.81 4.50 10.39
N LEU A 60 17.01 4.06 10.77
CA LEU A 60 17.49 2.72 10.46
C LEU A 60 16.67 1.63 11.17
N ALA A 61 16.34 1.81 12.44
CA ALA A 61 15.49 0.88 13.19
C ALA A 61 14.09 0.73 12.56
N ILE A 62 13.51 1.84 12.08
CA ILE A 62 12.24 1.82 11.35
C ILE A 62 12.37 1.02 10.04
N ALA A 63 13.47 1.20 9.30
CA ALA A 63 13.72 0.43 8.09
C ALA A 63 13.81 -1.08 8.38
N GLU A 64 14.57 -1.45 9.41
CA GLU A 64 14.75 -2.85 9.82
C GLU A 64 13.43 -3.51 10.24
N MET A 65 12.56 -2.80 10.97
CA MET A 65 11.23 -3.28 11.34
C MET A 65 10.41 -3.66 10.10
N TYR A 66 10.37 -2.80 9.07
CA TYR A 66 9.64 -3.09 7.83
C TYR A 66 10.30 -4.22 7.02
N GLU A 67 11.62 -4.39 7.10
CA GLU A 67 12.31 -5.52 6.45
C GLU A 67 11.90 -6.87 7.07
N ARG A 68 11.77 -6.93 8.40
CA ARG A 68 11.27 -8.13 9.11
C ARG A 68 9.81 -8.45 8.75
N GLU A 69 8.98 -7.42 8.59
CA GLU A 69 7.59 -7.58 8.14
C GLU A 69 7.53 -8.14 6.70
N ILE A 70 8.37 -7.64 5.79
CA ILE A 70 8.48 -8.18 4.43
C ILE A 70 8.90 -9.65 4.46
N GLN A 71 9.92 -10.01 5.26
CA GLN A 71 10.36 -11.39 5.38
C GLN A 71 9.24 -12.30 5.89
N THR A 72 8.45 -11.83 6.85
CA THR A 72 7.30 -12.56 7.39
C THR A 72 6.21 -12.76 6.33
N LEU A 73 5.91 -11.73 5.53
CA LEU A 73 4.95 -11.82 4.43
C LEU A 73 5.43 -12.80 3.35
N LEU A 74 6.71 -12.76 3.00
CA LEU A 74 7.31 -13.68 2.02
C LEU A 74 7.31 -15.12 2.53
N ALA A 75 7.64 -15.35 3.80
CA ALA A 75 7.61 -16.68 4.40
C ALA A 75 6.20 -17.29 4.42
N ARG A 76 5.16 -16.46 4.63
CA ARG A 76 3.75 -16.88 4.56
C ARG A 76 3.26 -17.15 3.13
N ALA A 77 3.88 -16.52 2.13
CA ALA A 77 3.51 -16.70 0.72
C ALA A 77 4.10 -17.98 0.11
N LEU A 78 5.08 -18.61 0.76
CA LEU A 78 5.65 -19.89 0.31
C LEU A 78 4.86 -21.06 0.91
N PRO A 79 4.38 -22.03 0.10
CA PRO A 79 3.75 -23.23 0.64
C PRO A 79 4.76 -24.09 1.41
N PRO A 80 4.36 -24.76 2.50
CA PRO A 80 5.21 -25.73 3.17
C PRO A 80 5.57 -26.86 2.19
N ARG A 81 6.86 -27.22 2.13
CA ARG A 81 7.37 -28.35 1.34
C ARG A 81 7.01 -29.69 1.98
#